data_AF-A0A239QW06-F1
#
_entry.id   AF-A0A239QW06-F1
#
_cell.length_a   1.000
_cell.length_b   1.000
_cell.length_c   1.000
_cell.angle_alpha   90.00
_cell.angle_beta   90.00
_cell.angle_gamma   90.00
#
_symmetry.space_group_name_H-M   'P 1'
#
loop_
_entity.id
_entity.type
_entity.pdbx_description
1 polymer ?
#
loop_
_entity_poly.entity_id
_entity_poly.type
_entity_poly.pdbx_seq_one_letter_code
_entity_poly.pdbx_strand_id
1 'polypeptide(L)'
;MTETPRTPRTAADIEAELAAARLQLTNTVNELQYRLKPSTQVNIAKDKAKAFASDAADTAKMVTEEAKEGDPRAIGILAGAAVGVASLILFGVLRKKK
;
A
#
# COMPACT_ATOMS: atom_id res chain seq x y z
N MET A 1 -0.80 -49.88 19.57
CA MET A 1 -0.63 -48.54 20.18
C MET A 1 0.78 -48.50 20.73
N THR A 2 1.73 -47.87 20.03
CA THR A 2 3.13 -47.79 20.46
C THR A 2 3.30 -46.54 21.30
N GLU A 3 3.28 -46.68 22.63
CA GLU A 3 3.73 -45.63 23.54
C GLU A 3 5.26 -45.55 23.45
N THR A 4 5.77 -44.52 22.78
CA THR A 4 7.19 -44.17 22.86
C THR A 4 7.47 -43.69 24.30
N PRO A 5 8.43 -44.27 25.04
CA PRO A 5 8.73 -43.86 26.40
C PRO A 5 9.20 -42.40 26.38
N ARG A 6 8.47 -41.51 27.06
CA ARG A 6 8.89 -40.11 27.24
C ARG A 6 10.06 -40.06 28.21
N THR A 7 11.27 -40.04 27.69
CA THR A 7 12.48 -39.69 28.44
C THR A 7 12.24 -38.35 29.15
N PRO A 8 12.54 -38.24 30.46
CA PRO A 8 12.34 -36.98 31.19
C PRO A 8 13.23 -35.90 30.56
N ARG A 9 12.62 -34.78 30.14
CA ARG A 9 13.31 -33.64 29.54
C ARG A 9 14.37 -33.13 30.51
N THR A 10 15.61 -33.00 30.03
CA THR A 10 16.69 -32.44 30.85
C THR A 10 16.66 -30.92 30.79
N ALA A 11 17.27 -30.25 31.78
CA ALA A 11 17.40 -28.79 31.76
C ALA A 11 18.13 -28.28 30.51
N ALA A 12 19.13 -29.04 30.03
CA ALA A 12 19.89 -28.73 28.81
C ALA A 12 19.00 -28.78 27.54
N ASP A 13 18.06 -29.73 27.47
CA ASP A 13 17.12 -29.82 26.34
C ASP A 13 16.18 -28.60 26.31
N ILE A 14 15.75 -28.13 27.47
CA ILE A 14 14.91 -26.93 27.59
C ILE A 14 15.67 -25.68 27.16
N GLU A 15 16.95 -25.55 27.54
CA GLU A 15 17.79 -24.42 27.14
C GLU A 15 18.03 -24.38 25.63
N ALA A 16 18.29 -25.55 25.03
CA ALA A 16 18.47 -25.68 23.58
C ALA A 16 17.19 -25.28 22.81
N GLU A 17 16.03 -25.74 23.26
CA GLU A 17 14.74 -25.37 22.68
C GLU A 17 14.42 -23.88 22.87
N LEU A 18 14.75 -23.30 24.02
CA LEU A 18 14.55 -21.87 24.28
C LEU A 18 15.44 -21.00 23.38
N ALA A 19 16.68 -21.42 23.14
CA ALA A 19 17.57 -20.76 22.19
C ALA A 19 17.04 -20.83 20.75
N ALA A 20 16.54 -22.00 20.33
CA ALA A 20 15.92 -22.18 19.02
C ALA A 20 14.65 -21.33 18.87
N ALA A 21 13.80 -21.27 19.90
CA ALA A 21 12.60 -20.44 19.91
C ALA A 21 12.93 -18.95 19.82
N ARG A 22 13.97 -18.48 20.55
CA ARG A 22 14.46 -17.09 20.46
C ARG A 22 14.92 -16.74 19.04
N LEU A 23 15.60 -17.66 18.36
CA LEU A 23 16.04 -17.45 16.99
C LEU A 23 14.84 -17.36 16.03
N GLN A 24 13.87 -18.27 16.14
CA GLN A 24 12.65 -18.23 15.33
C GLN A 24 11.86 -16.94 15.52
N LEU A 25 11.65 -16.50 16.77
CA LEU A 25 10.94 -15.25 17.04
C LEU A 25 11.67 -14.05 16.45
N THR A 26 13.02 -14.01 16.56
CA THR A 26 13.83 -12.94 15.96
C THR A 26 13.67 -12.88 14.44
N ASN A 27 13.70 -14.05 13.78
CA ASN A 27 13.50 -14.13 12.32
C ASN A 27 12.10 -13.65 11.91
N THR A 28 11.06 -14.09 12.63
CA THR A 28 9.68 -13.64 12.39
C THR A 28 9.51 -12.14 12.61
N VAL A 29 10.12 -11.57 13.66
CA VAL A 29 10.09 -10.13 13.92
C VAL A 29 10.78 -9.35 12.80
N ASN A 30 11.93 -9.81 12.32
CA ASN A 30 12.63 -9.18 11.20
C ASN A 30 11.81 -9.23 9.91
N GLU A 31 11.12 -10.34 9.66
CA GLU A 31 10.23 -10.49 8.51
C GLU A 31 9.01 -9.55 8.62
N LEU A 32 8.37 -9.48 9.79
CA LEU A 32 7.26 -8.57 10.05
C LEU A 32 7.70 -7.11 9.92
N GLN A 33 8.88 -6.76 10.42
CA GLN A 33 9.46 -5.43 10.23
C GLN A 33 9.64 -5.14 8.74
N TYR A 34 10.13 -6.08 7.94
CA TYR A 34 10.28 -5.91 6.49
C TYR A 34 8.93 -5.71 5.78
N ARG A 35 7.90 -6.49 6.15
CA ARG A 35 6.55 -6.37 5.59
C ARG A 35 5.86 -5.05 6.00
N LEU A 36 6.12 -4.58 7.21
CA LEU A 36 5.64 -3.30 7.74
C LEU A 36 6.50 -2.10 7.30
N LYS A 37 7.59 -2.32 6.55
CA LYS A 37 8.42 -1.21 6.07
C LYS A 37 7.57 -0.23 5.26
N PRO A 38 7.66 1.08 5.55
CA PRO A 38 6.91 2.12 4.85
C PRO A 38 7.08 2.06 3.32
N SER A 39 8.22 1.57 2.82
CA SER A 39 8.47 1.40 1.39
C SER A 39 7.48 0.45 0.71
N THR A 40 7.04 -0.61 1.38
CA THR A 40 6.05 -1.56 0.85
C THR A 40 4.68 -0.88 0.73
N GLN A 41 4.31 -0.07 1.73
CA GLN A 41 3.06 0.71 1.70
C GLN A 41 3.08 1.78 0.61
N VAL A 42 4.23 2.45 0.41
CA VAL A 42 4.42 3.42 -0.67
C VAL A 42 4.26 2.76 -2.04
N ASN A 43 4.81 1.56 -2.25
CA ASN A 43 4.67 0.86 -3.52
C ASN A 43 3.21 0.47 -3.78
N ILE A 44 2.52 -0.08 -2.78
CA ILE A 44 1.09 -0.41 -2.89
C ILE A 44 0.27 0.87 -3.20
N ALA A 45 0.57 1.98 -2.54
CA ALA A 45 -0.10 3.25 -2.80
C ALA A 45 0.17 3.77 -4.22
N LYS A 46 1.41 3.65 -4.72
CA LYS A 46 1.77 4.00 -6.09
C LYS A 46 1.03 3.16 -7.12
N ASP A 47 0.95 1.85 -6.91
CA ASP A 47 0.26 0.95 -7.83
C ASP A 47 -1.24 1.25 -7.89
N LYS A 48 -1.86 1.52 -6.75
CA LYS A 48 -3.26 1.98 -6.67
C LYS A 48 -3.46 3.33 -7.36
N ALA A 49 -2.56 4.28 -7.15
CA ALA A 49 -2.61 5.58 -7.80
C ALA A 49 -2.49 5.44 -9.33
N LYS A 50 -1.63 4.54 -9.81
CA LYS A 50 -1.46 4.26 -11.24
C LYS A 50 -2.72 3.64 -11.85
N ALA A 51 -3.32 2.66 -11.17
CA ALA A 51 -4.58 2.05 -11.61
C ALA A 51 -5.70 3.10 -11.71
N PHE A 52 -5.88 3.88 -10.65
CA PHE A 52 -6.87 4.96 -10.65
C PHE A 52 -6.63 6.00 -11.75
N ALA A 53 -5.37 6.37 -12.01
CA ALA A 53 -5.05 7.30 -13.08
C ALA A 53 -5.39 6.75 -14.47
N SER A 54 -5.26 5.43 -14.68
CA SER A 54 -5.67 4.78 -15.92
C SER A 54 -7.18 4.86 -16.11
N ASP A 55 -7.96 4.49 -15.08
CA ASP A 55 -9.43 4.53 -15.13
C ASP A 55 -9.95 5.96 -15.32
N ALA A 56 -9.30 6.93 -14.66
CA ALA A 56 -9.61 8.34 -14.82
C ALA A 56 -9.32 8.83 -16.25
N ALA A 57 -8.27 8.33 -16.90
CA ALA A 57 -7.95 8.70 -18.28
C ALA A 57 -9.02 8.20 -19.27
N ASP A 58 -9.56 7.01 -19.07
CA ASP A 58 -10.64 6.50 -19.92
C ASP A 58 -11.95 7.24 -19.67
N THR A 59 -12.24 7.57 -18.41
CA THR A 59 -13.39 8.42 -18.04
C THR A 59 -13.25 9.83 -18.63
N ALA A 60 -12.05 10.40 -18.63
CA ALA A 60 -11.79 11.73 -19.18
C ALA A 60 -12.10 11.79 -20.67
N LYS A 61 -11.76 10.75 -21.45
CA LYS A 61 -12.09 10.69 -22.88
C LYS A 61 -13.61 10.79 -23.10
N MET A 62 -14.38 10.00 -22.36
CA MET A 62 -15.84 10.00 -22.46
C MET A 62 -16.42 11.39 -22.14
N VAL A 63 -16.01 11.97 -21.01
CA VAL A 63 -16.46 13.31 -20.58
C VAL A 63 -16.03 14.39 -21.60
N THR A 64 -14.87 14.27 -22.23
CA THR A 64 -14.46 15.23 -23.26
C THR A 64 -15.29 15.15 -24.53
N GLU A 65 -15.70 13.96 -24.95
CA GLU A 65 -16.59 13.82 -26.11
C GLU A 65 -17.99 14.34 -25.79
N GLU A 66 -18.56 13.99 -24.63
CA GLU A 66 -19.87 14.51 -24.18
C GLU A 66 -19.87 16.05 -24.08
N ALA A 67 -18.77 16.65 -23.61
CA ALA A 67 -18.64 18.10 -23.54
C ALA A 67 -18.54 18.75 -24.93
N LYS A 68 -17.87 18.11 -25.90
CA LYS A 68 -17.84 18.58 -27.31
C LYS A 68 -19.21 18.52 -27.96
N GLU A 69 -20.01 17.50 -27.60
CA GLU A 69 -21.41 17.36 -28.02
C GLU A 69 -22.34 18.38 -27.35
N GLY A 70 -21.83 19.15 -26.38
CA GLY A 70 -22.54 20.25 -25.74
C GLY A 70 -23.30 19.85 -24.48
N ASP A 71 -23.01 18.69 -23.87
CA ASP A 71 -23.61 18.32 -22.58
C ASP A 71 -23.15 19.29 -21.48
N PRO A 72 -24.06 20.07 -20.88
CA PRO A 72 -23.72 21.01 -19.81
C PRO A 72 -23.14 20.32 -18.57
N ARG A 73 -23.48 19.04 -18.31
CA ARG A 73 -22.92 18.29 -17.18
C ARG A 73 -21.46 17.95 -17.41
N ALA A 74 -21.13 17.44 -18.60
CA ALA A 74 -19.76 17.13 -18.98
C ALA A 74 -18.86 18.39 -18.97
N ILE A 75 -19.38 19.52 -19.47
CA ILE A 75 -18.70 20.82 -19.39
C ILE A 75 -18.43 21.22 -17.92
N GLY A 76 -19.42 21.06 -17.05
CA GLY A 76 -19.28 21.33 -15.61
C GLY A 76 -18.21 20.45 -14.95
N ILE A 77 -18.15 19.16 -15.30
CA ILE A 77 -17.13 18.22 -14.80
C ILE A 77 -15.73 18.65 -15.26
N LEU A 78 -15.54 19.01 -16.53
CA LEU A 78 -14.24 19.48 -17.04
C LEU A 78 -13.79 20.76 -16.34
N ALA A 79 -14.70 21.72 -16.15
CA ALA A 79 -14.39 22.96 -15.44
C ALA A 79 -13.98 22.68 -13.99
N GLY A 80 -14.72 21.83 -13.28
CA GLY A 80 -14.38 21.43 -11.92
C GLY A 80 -13.03 20.69 -11.83
N ALA A 81 -12.76 19.78 -12.76
CA ALA A 81 -11.49 19.05 -12.83
C ALA A 81 -10.31 20.00 -13.05
N ALA A 82 -10.43 20.98 -13.95
CA ALA A 82 -9.38 21.97 -14.20
C ALA A 82 -9.05 22.79 -12.94
N VAL A 83 -10.06 23.24 -12.20
CA VAL A 83 -9.86 23.96 -10.92
C VAL A 83 -9.21 23.05 -9.87
N GLY A 84 -9.63 21.80 -9.78
CA GLY A 84 -9.05 20.81 -8.86
C GLY A 84 -7.56 20.57 -9.12
N VAL A 85 -7.18 20.35 -10.39
CA VAL A 85 -5.77 20.15 -10.77
C VAL A 85 -4.94 21.40 -10.49
N ALA A 86 -5.42 22.59 -10.86
CA ALA A 86 -4.72 23.84 -10.59
C ALA A 86 -4.46 24.06 -9.09
N SER A 87 -5.45 23.76 -8.25
CA SER A 87 -5.34 23.86 -6.79
C SER A 87 -4.31 22.88 -6.22
N LEU A 88 -4.28 21.64 -6.72
CA LEU A 88 -3.28 20.64 -6.31
C LEU A 88 -1.85 21.03 -6.70
N ILE A 89 -1.66 21.53 -7.93
CA ILE A 89 -0.35 22.00 -8.40
C ILE A 89 0.13 23.14 -7.52
N LEU A 90 -0.72 24.14 -7.27
CA LEU A 90 -0.38 25.28 -6.42
C LEU A 90 0.00 24.82 -5.01
N PHE A 91 -0.78 23.92 -4.41
CA PHE A 91 -0.48 23.36 -3.10
C PHE A 91 0.87 22.62 -3.07
N GLY A 92 1.16 21.81 -4.10
CA GLY A 92 2.43 21.10 -4.23
C GLY A 92 3.63 22.05 -4.33
N VAL A 93 3.52 23.12 -5.13
CA VAL A 93 4.55 24.16 -5.26
C VAL A 93 4.77 24.89 -3.93
N LEU A 94 3.70 25.22 -3.21
CA LEU A 94 3.78 25.85 -1.89
C LEU A 94 4.44 24.93 -0.85
N ARG A 95 4.13 23.62 -0.88
CA ARG A 95 4.73 22.64 0.02
C ARG A 95 6.24 22.44 -0.24
N LYS A 96 6.69 22.62 -1.49
CA LYS A 96 8.11 22.50 -1.86
C LYS A 96 8.96 23.70 -1.43
N LYS A 97 8.33 24.86 -1.16
CA LYS A 97 9.02 26.10 -0.72
C LYS A 97 9.16 26.21 0.81
N LYS A 98 8.47 25.39 1.58
CA LYS A 98 8.63 25.24 3.04
C LYS A 98 9.57 24.08 3.33
#